data_AF-A0A1H7G219-F1
#
_entry.id   AF-A0A1H7G219-F1
#
_cell.length_a   1.000
_cell.length_b   1.000
_cell.length_c   1.000
_cell.angle_alpha   90.00
_cell.angle_beta   90.00
_cell.angle_gamma   90.00
#
_symmetry.space_group_name_H-M   'P 1'
#
loop_
_entity.id
_entity.type
_entity.pdbx_description
1 polymer ?
#
loop_
_entity_poly.entity_id
_entity_poly.type
_entity_poly.pdbx_seq_one_letter_code
_entity_poly.pdbx_strand_id
1 'polypeptide(L)'
;MARAWAQAAGRADTTLGESLRLSDSQALRRVACDGHGVALFFAALVEDDLAQGRLAQPFPMKVHIGADYFLNYPAGAELPRKARLFRGWLMDMLAETQAGRTDATGL
;
A
#
# COMPACT_ATOMS: atom_id res chain seq x y z
N MET A 1 2.51 7.72 -7.59
CA MET A 1 2.44 6.27 -7.86
C MET A 1 2.42 5.95 -9.35
N ALA A 2 1.45 6.43 -10.13
CA ALA A 2 1.30 6.08 -11.55
C ALA A 2 2.53 6.32 -12.44
N ARG A 3 3.19 7.46 -12.29
CA ARG A 3 4.43 7.75 -13.03
C ARG A 3 5.57 6.80 -12.68
N ALA A 4 5.79 6.52 -11.40
CA ALA A 4 6.83 5.60 -10.95
C ALA A 4 6.57 4.16 -11.44
N TRP A 5 5.31 3.72 -11.43
CA TRP A 5 4.92 2.44 -12.00
C TRP A 5 5.15 2.38 -13.50
N ALA A 6 4.74 3.42 -14.26
CA ALA A 6 4.96 3.48 -15.70
C ALA A 6 6.45 3.49 -16.06
N GLN A 7 7.28 4.20 -15.30
CA GLN A 7 8.73 4.21 -15.47
C GLN A 7 9.33 2.81 -15.21
N ALA A 8 8.93 2.13 -14.13
CA ALA A 8 9.37 0.78 -13.85
C ALA A 8 8.92 -0.24 -14.92
N ALA A 9 7.76 -0.01 -15.56
CA ALA A 9 7.28 -0.79 -16.70
C ALA A 9 8.02 -0.49 -18.03
N GLY A 10 9.04 0.37 -18.04
CA GLY A 10 9.71 0.80 -19.28
C GLY A 10 8.82 1.68 -20.16
N ARG A 11 7.82 2.32 -19.59
CA ARG A 11 6.79 3.15 -20.26
C ARG A 11 6.81 4.60 -19.78
N ALA A 12 8.00 5.12 -19.48
CA ALA A 12 8.17 6.47 -18.94
C ALA A 12 7.53 7.58 -19.80
N ASP A 13 7.50 7.38 -21.12
CA ASP A 13 6.93 8.33 -22.08
C ASP A 13 5.42 8.17 -22.31
N THR A 14 4.77 7.26 -21.58
CA THR A 14 3.32 7.10 -21.67
C THR A 14 2.63 8.29 -21.04
N THR A 15 1.93 9.04 -21.88
CA THR A 15 0.97 10.04 -21.39
C THR A 15 -0.22 9.26 -20.85
N LEU A 16 -0.36 9.23 -19.52
CA LEU A 16 -1.59 8.77 -18.90
C LEU A 16 -2.70 9.70 -19.40
N GLY A 17 -3.78 9.13 -19.92
CA GLY A 17 -4.93 9.91 -20.42
C GLY A 17 -5.63 10.70 -19.32
N GLU A 18 -6.90 11.04 -19.53
CA GLU A 18 -7.72 11.65 -18.48
C GLU A 18 -7.64 10.80 -17.20
N SER A 19 -7.19 11.41 -16.11
CA SER A 19 -6.94 10.74 -14.85
C SER A 19 -7.62 11.48 -13.71
N LEU A 20 -8.38 10.73 -12.92
CA LEU A 20 -8.93 11.22 -11.67
C LEU A 20 -7.82 11.19 -10.61
N ARG A 21 -7.59 12.33 -9.95
CA ARG A 21 -6.64 12.45 -8.83
C ARG A 21 -7.41 12.64 -7.54
N LEU A 22 -7.32 11.64 -6.66
CA LEU A 22 -7.88 11.69 -5.32
C LEU A 22 -6.74 11.61 -4.31
N SER A 23 -6.79 12.46 -3.29
CA SER A 23 -5.87 12.40 -2.15
C SER A 23 -6.32 11.39 -1.10
N ASP A 24 -7.58 11.00 -1.12
CA ASP A 24 -8.17 10.03 -0.19
C ASP A 24 -8.14 8.60 -0.77
N SER A 25 -7.49 7.69 -0.05
CA SER A 25 -7.32 6.31 -0.51
C SER A 25 -8.60 5.48 -0.45
N GLN A 26 -9.54 5.79 0.45
CA GLN A 26 -10.82 5.10 0.54
C GLN A 26 -11.76 5.51 -0.58
N ALA A 27 -11.79 6.79 -0.93
CA ALA A 27 -12.51 7.29 -2.09
C ALA A 27 -11.95 6.66 -3.38
N LEU A 28 -10.62 6.62 -3.54
CA LEU A 28 -9.98 5.97 -4.69
C LEU A 28 -10.32 4.47 -4.76
N ARG A 29 -10.28 3.77 -3.62
CA ARG A 29 -10.65 2.35 -3.51
C ARG A 29 -12.09 2.12 -3.93
N ARG A 30 -13.03 2.94 -3.44
CA ARG A 30 -14.44 2.83 -3.79
C ARG A 30 -14.67 3.01 -5.29
N VAL A 31 -14.07 4.03 -5.89
CA VAL A 31 -14.17 4.30 -7.34
C VAL A 31 -13.66 3.11 -8.17
N ALA A 32 -12.56 2.48 -7.75
CA ALA A 32 -12.04 1.30 -8.41
C ALA A 32 -12.96 0.07 -8.25
N CYS A 33 -13.46 -0.19 -7.04
CA CYS A 33 -14.39 -1.29 -6.78
C CYS A 33 -15.72 -1.13 -7.52
N ASP A 34 -16.18 0.11 -7.72
CA ASP A 34 -17.40 0.42 -8.48
C ASP A 34 -17.18 0.33 -10.02
N GLY A 35 -15.97 -0.02 -10.47
CA GLY A 35 -15.68 -0.29 -11.88
C GLY A 35 -15.36 0.94 -12.73
N HIS A 36 -15.09 2.09 -12.11
CA HIS A 36 -14.82 3.34 -12.85
C HIS A 36 -13.39 3.47 -13.40
N GLY A 37 -12.55 2.45 -13.27
CA GLY A 37 -11.22 2.42 -13.87
C GLY A 37 -10.21 1.57 -13.12
N VAL A 38 -8.92 1.84 -13.36
CA VAL A 38 -7.79 1.18 -12.71
C VAL A 38 -7.09 2.18 -11.79
N ALA A 39 -6.72 1.72 -10.59
CA ALA A 39 -5.99 2.52 -9.62
C ALA A 39 -4.78 1.77 -9.08
N LEU A 40 -3.78 2.52 -8.60
CA LEU A 40 -2.60 1.98 -7.93
C LEU A 40 -2.73 2.20 -6.43
N PHE A 41 -2.51 1.15 -5.66
CA PHE A 41 -2.62 1.15 -4.21
C PHE A 41 -1.34 0.60 -3.55
N PHE A 42 -1.15 0.96 -2.28
CA PHE A 42 -0.34 0.12 -1.40
C PHE A 42 -1.08 -1.21 -1.20
N ALA A 43 -0.41 -2.33 -1.44
CA ALA A 43 -1.04 -3.66 -1.45
C ALA A 43 -1.86 -3.92 -0.18
N ALA A 44 -1.33 -3.55 0.98
CA ALA A 44 -1.99 -3.71 2.29
C ALA A 44 -3.36 -3.03 2.41
N LEU A 45 -3.67 -2.03 1.56
CA LEU A 45 -4.96 -1.32 1.62
C LEU A 45 -6.08 -2.02 0.84
N VAL A 46 -5.76 -3.00 -0.01
CA VAL A 46 -6.71 -3.66 -0.93
C VAL A 46 -6.66 -5.18 -0.88
N GLU A 47 -5.91 -5.76 0.06
CA GLU A 47 -5.78 -7.21 0.24
C GLU A 47 -7.16 -7.88 0.38
N ASP A 48 -8.04 -7.33 1.21
CA ASP A 48 -9.40 -7.85 1.40
C ASP A 48 -10.25 -7.78 0.12
N ASP A 49 -10.07 -6.75 -0.71
CA ASP A 49 -10.82 -6.63 -1.97
C ASP A 49 -10.33 -7.61 -3.01
N LEU A 50 -9.02 -7.86 -3.05
CA LEU A 50 -8.43 -8.87 -3.91
C LEU A 50 -8.89 -10.27 -3.48
N ALA A 51 -8.85 -10.57 -2.17
CA ALA A 51 -9.28 -11.84 -1.61
C ALA A 51 -10.78 -12.12 -1.85
N GLN A 52 -11.61 -11.07 -1.81
CA GLN A 52 -13.05 -11.19 -2.03
C GLN A 52 -13.46 -11.00 -3.50
N GLY A 53 -12.49 -10.84 -4.41
CA GLY A 53 -12.75 -10.68 -5.84
C GLY A 53 -13.46 -9.38 -6.25
N ARG A 54 -13.52 -8.38 -5.35
CA ARG A 54 -14.02 -7.04 -5.68
C ARG A 54 -13.05 -6.25 -6.55
N LEU A 55 -11.76 -6.51 -6.36
CA LEU A 55 -10.69 -6.00 -7.20
C LEU A 55 -9.94 -7.18 -7.80
N ALA A 56 -9.35 -6.94 -8.97
CA ALA A 56 -8.38 -7.83 -9.59
C ALA A 56 -7.08 -7.07 -9.81
N GLN A 57 -5.94 -7.77 -9.71
CA GLN A 57 -4.64 -7.21 -10.05
C GLN A 57 -4.31 -7.58 -11.51
N PRO A 58 -4.46 -6.66 -12.49
CA PRO A 58 -4.31 -6.99 -13.91
C PRO A 58 -2.86 -7.26 -14.33
N PHE A 59 -1.89 -6.77 -13.56
CA PHE A 59 -0.46 -6.92 -13.86
C PHE A 59 0.30 -7.40 -12.62
N PRO A 60 1.18 -8.42 -12.72
CA PRO A 60 1.91 -8.95 -11.56
C PRO A 60 2.95 -7.97 -10.99
N MET A 61 3.33 -6.92 -11.75
CA MET A 61 4.36 -5.97 -11.38
C MET A 61 3.99 -5.14 -10.15
N LYS A 62 4.83 -5.22 -9.12
CA LYS A 62 4.80 -4.37 -7.92
C LYS A 62 6.02 -3.44 -7.95
N VAL A 63 5.84 -2.19 -7.53
CA VAL A 63 6.91 -1.18 -7.52
C VAL A 63 6.97 -0.53 -6.16
N HIS A 64 8.13 -0.60 -5.52
CA HIS A 64 8.38 0.18 -4.31
C HIS A 64 8.65 1.62 -4.72
N ILE A 65 7.77 2.53 -4.32
CA ILE A 65 7.83 3.94 -4.70
C ILE A 65 8.66 4.81 -3.72
N GLY A 66 9.46 4.18 -2.86
CA GLY A 66 10.22 4.89 -1.82
C GLY A 66 9.35 5.54 -0.74
N ALA A 67 8.13 5.03 -0.52
CA ALA A 67 7.23 5.50 0.51
C ALA A 67 6.70 4.31 1.31
N ASP A 68 6.80 4.43 2.63
CA ASP A 68 6.36 3.44 3.62
C ASP A 68 5.54 4.11 4.72
N TYR A 69 4.92 3.31 5.58
CA TYR A 69 4.26 3.80 6.79
C TYR A 69 5.28 3.89 7.93
N PHE A 70 5.38 5.07 8.54
CA PHE A 70 6.33 5.35 9.62
C PHE A 70 5.61 5.66 10.93
N LEU A 71 6.13 5.10 12.03
CA LEU A 71 5.78 5.52 13.38
C LEU A 71 6.71 6.66 13.81
N ASN A 72 6.23 7.90 13.76
CA ASN A 72 7.02 9.09 14.05
C ASN A 72 6.85 9.57 15.51
N TYR A 73 7.95 9.99 16.13
CA TYR A 73 7.98 10.63 17.45
C TYR A 73 9.22 11.55 17.56
N PRO A 74 9.23 12.55 18.46
CA PRO A 74 10.34 13.49 18.57
C PRO A 74 11.68 12.80 18.83
N ALA A 75 12.71 13.24 18.11
CA ALA A 75 14.08 12.75 18.32
C ALA A 75 14.59 13.16 19.71
N GLY A 76 15.26 12.23 20.40
CA GLY A 76 15.88 12.48 21.71
C GLY A 76 14.93 12.51 22.92
N ALA A 77 13.62 12.39 22.70
CA ALA A 77 12.66 12.27 23.79
C ALA A 77 12.52 10.80 24.22
N GLU A 78 12.58 10.54 25.53
CA GLU A 78 12.19 9.23 26.05
C GLU A 78 10.68 9.06 25.90
N LEU A 79 10.25 8.02 25.19
CA LEU A 79 8.83 7.72 25.04
C LEU A 79 8.22 7.38 26.41
N PRO A 80 7.07 7.98 26.78
CA PRO A 80 6.33 7.57 27.96
C PRO A 80 6.06 6.07 27.96
N ARG A 81 6.00 5.43 29.13
CA ARG A 81 5.80 3.97 29.26
C ARG A 81 4.67 3.44 28.35
N LYS A 82 3.52 4.11 28.31
CA LYS A 82 2.38 3.74 27.45
C LYS A 82 2.73 3.72 25.96
N ALA A 83 3.52 4.68 25.48
CA ALA A 83 3.93 4.77 24.09
C ALA A 83 4.99 3.71 23.75
N ARG A 84 5.91 3.38 24.68
CA ARG A 84 6.85 2.27 24.52
C ARG A 84 6.13 0.92 24.41
N LEU A 85 5.13 0.70 25.27
CA LEU A 85 4.32 -0.51 25.22
C LEU A 85 3.55 -0.61 23.91
N PHE A 86 2.90 0.47 23.47
CA PHE A 86 2.21 0.51 22.17
C PHE A 86 3.16 0.24 21.00
N ARG A 87 4.35 0.88 20.99
CA ARG A 87 5.37 0.63 19.96
C ARG A 87 5.79 -0.83 19.94
N GLY A 88 6.07 -1.42 21.10
CA GLY A 88 6.45 -2.84 21.21
C GLY A 88 5.38 -3.75 20.62
N TRP A 89 4.15 -3.61 21.13
CA TRP A 89 3.00 -4.36 20.63
C TRP A 89 2.77 -4.20 19.12
N LEU A 90 2.89 -2.97 18.59
CA LEU A 90 2.73 -2.72 17.16
C LEU A 90 3.81 -3.45 16.34
N MET A 91 5.06 -3.43 16.80
CA MET A 91 6.15 -4.12 16.10
C MET A 91 5.98 -5.64 16.16
N ASP A 92 5.52 -6.19 17.28
CA ASP A 92 5.24 -7.61 17.42
C ASP A 92 4.13 -8.05 16.45
N MET A 93 3.01 -7.32 16.39
CA MET A 93 1.94 -7.59 15.41
C MET A 93 2.40 -7.50 13.96
N LEU A 94 3.26 -6.53 13.63
CA LEU A 94 3.80 -6.38 12.27
C LEU A 94 4.73 -7.53 11.90
N ALA A 95 5.52 -8.04 12.85
CA ALA A 95 6.37 -9.21 12.64
C ALA A 95 5.54 -10.47 12.38
N GLU A 96 4.46 -10.69 13.14
CA GLU A 96 3.50 -11.79 12.91
C GLU A 96 2.84 -11.69 11.53
N THR A 97 2.42 -10.48 11.15
CA THR A 97 1.77 -10.23 9.85
C THR A 97 2.73 -10.45 8.68
N GLN A 98 4.02 -10.08 8.82
CA GLN A 98 5.04 -10.33 7.80
C GLN A 98 5.39 -11.82 7.67
N ALA A 99 5.44 -12.55 8.78
CA ALA A 99 5.67 -13.99 8.77
C ALA A 99 4.56 -14.70 7.97
N GLY A 100 3.28 -14.43 8.28
CA GLY A 100 2.15 -15.00 7.53
C GLY A 100 2.09 -14.59 6.05
N ARG A 101 2.62 -13.41 5.70
CA ARG A 101 2.69 -12.93 4.31
C ARG A 101 3.80 -13.61 3.51
N THR A 102 4.93 -13.93 4.17
CA THR A 102 6.05 -14.63 3.52
C THR A 102 5.66 -16.06 3.17
N ASP A 103 4.88 -16.71 4.03
CA ASP A 103 4.35 -18.07 3.81
C ASP A 103 3.27 -18.13 2.70
N ALA A 104 2.52 -17.04 2.49
CA ALA A 104 1.49 -16.93 1.44
C ALA A 104 2.04 -16.51 0.06
N THR A 105 3.28 -16.03 -0.03
CA THR A 105 3.90 -15.55 -1.29
C THR A 105 4.81 -16.61 -1.91
N GLY A 106 4.56 -17.90 -1.66
CA GLY A 106 5.28 -19.02 -2.27
C GLY A 106 5.01 -19.16 -3.78
N LEU A 107 5.58 -18.25 -4.57
CA LEU A 107 5.93 -18.38 -5.99
C LEU A 107 7.27 -17.68 -6.23
#